data_AF-A0A1Q4FSR3-F1
#
_entry.id   AF-A0A1Q4FSR3-F1
#
_cell.length_a   1.000
_cell.length_b   1.000
_cell.length_c   1.000
_cell.angle_alpha   90.00
_cell.angle_beta   90.00
_cell.angle_gamma   90.00
#
_symmetry.space_group_name_H-M   'P 1'
#
loop_
_entity.id
_entity.type
_entity.pdbx_description
1 polymer ?
#
loop_
_entity_poly.entity_id
_entity_poly.type
_entity_poly.pdbx_seq_one_letter_code
_entity_poly.pdbx_strand_id
1 'polypeptide(L)'
;MTFLHHGRNMLAALVLLFVAPLCQAQVPTCDALTLYGNAVNSGLCRDLSPTTQNLWVCELSGVNPDVHTTFNVATALHVTVRTGANPPTCQGNSTLAGNWPPAGGAGLTIAAGQPANVCNVSITNWVARLNAVPQVPNGGATACRAGFLAALAAGRLSNAVAQSYLNTCNAQACP
;
A
#
# COMPACT_ATOMS: atom_id res chain seq x y z
N MET A 1 -25.90 69.03 -29.18
CA MET A 1 -25.68 67.87 -30.08
C MET A 1 -24.16 67.74 -30.18
N THR A 2 -23.45 66.79 -29.57
CA THR A 2 -23.69 65.36 -29.39
C THR A 2 -22.79 64.89 -28.22
N PHE A 3 -23.34 64.22 -27.21
CA PHE A 3 -22.57 63.67 -26.08
C PHE A 3 -21.98 62.30 -26.47
N LEU A 4 -20.66 62.13 -26.32
CA LEU A 4 -19.93 60.88 -26.51
C LEU A 4 -20.35 59.84 -25.45
N HIS A 5 -20.82 58.68 -25.90
CA HIS A 5 -21.08 57.51 -25.06
C HIS A 5 -19.76 56.82 -24.67
N HIS A 6 -19.55 56.67 -23.35
CA HIS A 6 -18.55 55.80 -22.73
C HIS A 6 -18.96 54.32 -22.87
N GLY A 7 -18.28 53.56 -23.72
CA GLY A 7 -18.32 52.09 -23.70
C GLY A 7 -17.29 51.54 -22.73
N ARG A 8 -17.71 51.20 -21.51
CA ARG A 8 -16.89 50.44 -20.54
C ARG A 8 -16.94 48.95 -20.90
N ASN A 9 -15.92 48.46 -21.58
CA ASN A 9 -15.67 47.02 -21.74
C ASN A 9 -15.19 46.45 -20.40
N MET A 10 -16.09 45.78 -19.68
CA MET A 10 -15.73 44.92 -18.53
C MET A 10 -15.15 43.62 -19.06
N LEU A 11 -13.82 43.48 -18.96
CA LEU A 11 -13.12 42.22 -19.09
C LEU A 11 -13.50 41.31 -17.91
N ALA A 12 -14.29 40.28 -18.19
CA ALA A 12 -14.52 39.18 -17.26
C ALA A 12 -13.24 38.32 -17.16
N ALA A 13 -12.51 38.46 -16.05
CA ALA A 13 -11.38 37.61 -15.73
C ALA A 13 -11.90 36.24 -15.26
N LEU A 14 -11.85 35.24 -16.14
CA LEU A 14 -12.12 33.84 -15.82
C LEU A 14 -10.94 33.29 -14.99
N VAL A 15 -11.11 33.21 -13.68
CA VAL A 15 -10.14 32.56 -12.78
C VAL A 15 -10.29 31.04 -12.92
N LEU A 16 -9.42 30.44 -13.73
CA LEU A 16 -9.25 28.99 -13.82
C LEU A 16 -8.57 28.49 -12.53
N LEU A 17 -9.37 28.02 -11.57
CA LEU A 17 -8.91 27.26 -10.42
C LEU A 17 -8.43 25.88 -10.90
N PHE A 18 -7.14 25.76 -11.23
CA PHE A 18 -6.48 24.48 -11.39
C PHE A 18 -6.35 23.82 -10.01
N VAL A 19 -7.32 22.96 -9.66
CA VAL A 19 -7.14 22.00 -8.56
C VAL A 19 -6.18 20.93 -9.07
N ALA A 20 -4.89 21.14 -8.88
CA ALA A 20 -3.91 20.08 -9.11
C ALA A 20 -4.27 18.93 -8.14
N PRO A 21 -4.47 17.69 -8.62
CA PRO A 21 -4.60 16.56 -7.72
C PRO A 21 -3.30 16.50 -6.92
N LEU A 22 -3.41 16.64 -5.59
CA LEU A 22 -2.31 16.34 -4.68
C LEU A 22 -1.93 14.88 -4.96
N CYS A 23 -0.86 14.69 -5.73
CA CYS A 23 -0.29 13.39 -6.00
C CYS A 23 0.24 12.90 -4.64
N GLN A 24 -0.60 12.18 -3.89
CA GLN A 24 -0.17 11.59 -2.64
C GLN A 24 0.92 10.59 -3.00
N ALA A 25 2.11 10.74 -2.44
CA ALA A 25 3.19 9.79 -2.61
C ALA A 25 2.71 8.43 -2.09
N GLN A 26 2.44 7.48 -2.99
CA GLN A 26 2.01 6.13 -2.66
C GLN A 26 3.20 5.18 -2.67
N VAL A 27 3.09 4.08 -1.93
CA VAL A 27 4.08 3.00 -2.00
C VAL A 27 4.08 2.41 -3.41
N PRO A 28 5.22 2.39 -4.13
CA PRO A 28 5.30 1.78 -5.45
C PRO A 28 4.86 0.31 -5.42
N THR A 29 4.18 -0.15 -6.47
CA THR A 29 3.67 -1.53 -6.55
C THR A 29 4.77 -2.57 -6.35
N CYS A 30 5.96 -2.36 -6.94
CA CYS A 30 7.09 -3.26 -6.78
C CYS A 30 7.66 -3.28 -5.36
N ASP A 31 7.70 -2.13 -4.68
CA ASP A 31 8.10 -2.04 -3.28
C ASP A 31 7.11 -2.81 -2.40
N ALA A 32 5.81 -2.65 -2.64
CA ALA A 32 4.75 -3.36 -1.90
C ALA A 32 4.78 -4.88 -2.15
N LEU A 33 5.01 -5.32 -3.39
CA LEU A 33 5.18 -6.74 -3.72
C LEU A 33 6.43 -7.33 -3.06
N THR A 34 7.54 -6.59 -3.11
CA THR A 34 8.79 -6.98 -2.46
C THR A 34 8.57 -7.11 -0.95
N LEU A 35 7.90 -6.13 -0.32
CA LEU A 35 7.51 -6.20 1.09
C LEU A 35 6.68 -7.46 1.40
N TYR A 36 5.70 -7.81 0.57
CA TYR A 36 4.85 -8.98 0.81
C TYR A 36 5.65 -10.28 0.83
N GLY A 37 6.53 -10.50 -0.15
CA GLY A 37 7.37 -11.70 -0.17
C GLY A 37 8.24 -11.80 1.09
N ASN A 38 8.81 -10.68 1.52
CA ASN A 38 9.66 -10.63 2.71
C ASN A 38 8.86 -10.75 4.03
N ALA A 39 7.66 -10.18 4.09
CA ALA A 39 6.77 -10.26 5.23
C ALA A 39 6.27 -11.70 5.45
N VAL A 40 5.95 -12.44 4.38
CA VAL A 40 5.61 -13.86 4.49
C VAL A 40 6.81 -14.69 4.91
N ASN A 41 7.97 -14.46 4.28
CA ASN A 41 9.20 -15.17 4.64
C ASN A 41 9.57 -14.97 6.12
N SER A 42 9.45 -13.75 6.64
CA SER A 42 9.69 -13.44 8.07
C SER A 42 8.57 -13.94 8.99
N GLY A 43 7.35 -14.12 8.47
CA GLY A 43 6.17 -14.56 9.23
C GLY A 43 5.40 -13.42 9.87
N LEU A 44 5.73 -12.17 9.52
CA LEU A 44 4.87 -11.04 9.82
C LEU A 44 3.54 -11.17 9.07
N CYS A 45 3.60 -11.59 7.81
CA CYS A 45 2.44 -12.00 7.04
C CYS A 45 2.11 -13.45 7.35
N ARG A 46 0.97 -13.68 7.99
CA ARG A 46 0.51 -15.00 8.45
C ARG A 46 -0.13 -15.81 7.35
N ASP A 47 -0.90 -15.12 6.50
CA ASP A 47 -1.52 -15.68 5.32
C ASP A 47 -1.52 -14.65 4.20
N LEU A 48 -1.40 -15.14 2.97
CA LEU A 48 -1.33 -14.33 1.76
C LEU A 48 -2.38 -14.80 0.77
N SER A 49 -3.31 -13.91 0.44
CA SER A 49 -4.38 -14.23 -0.52
C SER A 49 -3.81 -14.55 -1.91
N PRO A 50 -4.42 -15.45 -2.70
CA PRO A 50 -4.11 -15.57 -4.12
C PRO A 50 -4.30 -14.25 -4.88
N THR A 51 -3.45 -13.98 -5.88
CA THR A 51 -3.53 -12.73 -6.67
C THR A 51 -4.74 -12.67 -7.62
N THR A 52 -5.51 -13.76 -7.73
CA THR A 52 -6.78 -13.83 -8.47
C THR A 52 -7.94 -13.14 -7.76
N GLN A 53 -7.79 -12.78 -6.48
CA GLN A 53 -8.77 -11.98 -5.76
C GLN A 53 -8.73 -10.51 -6.19
N ASN A 54 -9.79 -9.76 -5.88
CA ASN A 54 -9.89 -8.33 -6.20
C ASN A 54 -8.76 -7.52 -5.56
N LEU A 55 -8.34 -7.90 -4.36
CA LEU A 55 -7.27 -7.24 -3.62
C LEU A 55 -6.25 -8.27 -3.17
N TRP A 56 -4.98 -7.88 -3.15
CA TRP A 56 -3.91 -8.70 -2.60
C TRP A 56 -3.78 -8.36 -1.12
N VAL A 57 -4.09 -9.35 -0.29
CA VAL A 57 -4.21 -9.21 1.15
C VAL A 57 -3.13 -10.02 1.83
N CYS A 58 -2.47 -9.38 2.78
CA CYS A 58 -1.54 -10.01 3.70
C CYS A 58 -2.07 -9.88 5.13
N GLU A 59 -2.43 -11.00 5.76
CA GLU A 59 -2.92 -11.04 7.15
C GLU A 59 -1.76 -10.78 8.12
N LEU A 60 -1.88 -9.75 8.95
CA LEU A 60 -0.89 -9.40 9.97
C LEU A 60 -1.29 -9.88 11.38
N SER A 61 -2.60 -9.95 11.66
CA SER A 61 -3.18 -10.55 12.86
C SER A 61 -4.56 -11.14 12.59
N GLY A 62 -4.93 -12.14 13.41
CA GLY A 62 -6.22 -12.83 13.33
C GLY A 62 -7.38 -12.04 13.94
N VAL A 63 -8.46 -12.72 14.33
CA VAL A 63 -9.83 -12.18 14.45
C VAL A 63 -10.06 -10.93 15.32
N ASN A 64 -9.22 -10.60 16.31
CA ASN A 64 -9.45 -9.40 17.14
C ASN A 64 -8.18 -8.85 17.82
N PRO A 65 -7.57 -7.75 17.34
CA PRO A 65 -7.93 -7.04 16.11
C PRO A 65 -7.51 -7.83 14.87
N ASP A 66 -8.41 -7.91 13.89
CA ASP A 66 -8.08 -8.36 12.54
C ASP A 66 -7.41 -7.22 11.80
N VAL A 67 -6.12 -7.40 11.56
CA VAL A 67 -5.27 -6.43 10.88
C VAL A 67 -4.68 -7.10 9.67
N HIS A 68 -4.84 -6.46 8.52
CA HIS A 68 -4.27 -6.89 7.28
C HIS A 68 -3.76 -5.69 6.50
N THR A 69 -2.73 -5.91 5.69
CA THR A 69 -2.41 -4.95 4.63
C THR A 69 -3.07 -5.38 3.35
N THR A 70 -3.38 -4.40 2.52
CA THR A 70 -4.05 -4.65 1.25
C THR A 70 -3.55 -3.68 0.18
N PHE A 71 -3.33 -4.19 -1.03
CA PHE A 71 -3.11 -3.37 -2.22
C PHE A 71 -3.42 -4.16 -3.50
N ASN A 72 -3.41 -3.48 -4.64
CA ASN A 72 -3.25 -4.08 -5.96
C ASN A 72 -2.70 -3.00 -6.91
N VAL A 73 -2.71 -3.26 -8.23
CA VAL A 73 -2.25 -2.26 -9.22
C VAL A 73 -3.06 -0.96 -9.27
N ALA A 74 -4.29 -0.97 -8.76
CA ALA A 74 -5.21 0.17 -8.76
C ALA A 74 -5.50 0.73 -7.36
N THR A 75 -5.04 0.06 -6.31
CA THR A 75 -5.36 0.35 -4.91
C THR A 75 -4.06 0.50 -4.14
N ALA A 76 -3.84 1.68 -3.58
CA ALA A 76 -2.67 1.98 -2.77
C ALA A 76 -2.56 1.03 -1.57
N LEU A 77 -1.32 0.75 -1.16
CA LEU A 77 -1.05 -0.03 0.04
C LEU A 77 -1.64 0.65 1.27
N HIS A 78 -2.48 -0.07 1.99
CA HIS A 78 -3.10 0.41 3.22
C HIS A 78 -3.16 -0.68 4.28
N VAL A 79 -3.20 -0.27 5.54
CA VAL A 79 -3.48 -1.14 6.69
C VAL A 79 -4.98 -1.02 6.98
N THR A 80 -5.68 -2.14 7.01
CA THR A 80 -7.08 -2.22 7.44
C THR A 80 -7.15 -2.86 8.81
N VAL A 81 -8.01 -2.34 9.67
CA VAL A 81 -8.30 -2.86 11.00
C VAL A 81 -9.79 -3.16 11.11
N ARG A 82 -10.12 -4.34 11.61
CA ARG A 82 -11.47 -4.75 12.01
C ARG A 82 -11.44 -5.24 13.45
N THR A 83 -12.44 -4.86 14.24
CA THR A 83 -12.60 -5.28 15.63
C THR A 83 -14.06 -5.60 15.94
N GLY A 84 -14.28 -6.50 16.91
CA GLY A 84 -15.62 -6.96 17.32
C GLY A 84 -16.06 -8.26 16.66
N ALA A 85 -17.25 -8.73 17.02
CA ALA A 85 -17.86 -9.94 16.45
C ALA A 85 -18.32 -9.71 15.00
N ASN A 86 -18.67 -10.75 14.23
CA ASN A 86 -19.14 -10.60 12.85
C ASN A 86 -20.64 -10.23 12.79
N PRO A 87 -21.04 -9.09 12.17
CA PRO A 87 -20.21 -8.11 11.45
C PRO A 87 -19.46 -7.16 12.41
N PRO A 88 -18.22 -6.74 12.05
CA PRO A 88 -17.34 -5.99 12.96
C PRO A 88 -17.98 -4.71 13.46
N THR A 89 -17.84 -4.43 14.75
CA THR A 89 -18.35 -3.21 15.38
C THR A 89 -17.56 -1.97 14.99
N CYS A 90 -16.32 -2.15 14.55
CA CYS A 90 -15.52 -1.09 13.97
C CYS A 90 -14.65 -1.64 12.83
N GLN A 91 -14.60 -0.88 11.73
CA GLN A 91 -13.73 -1.12 10.60
C GLN A 91 -13.21 0.22 10.07
N GLY A 92 -11.94 0.26 9.69
CA GLY A 92 -11.36 1.38 8.96
C GLY A 92 -9.99 1.03 8.38
N ASN A 93 -9.37 1.98 7.69
CA ASN A 93 -8.06 1.79 7.11
C ASN A 93 -7.21 3.07 7.17
N SER A 94 -5.94 2.92 6.82
CA SER A 94 -4.99 4.01 6.69
C SER A 94 -4.02 3.69 5.55
N THR A 95 -4.00 4.55 4.52
CA THR A 95 -3.11 4.41 3.36
C THR A 95 -1.67 4.76 3.74
N LEU A 96 -0.72 4.02 3.15
CA LEU A 96 0.71 4.18 3.36
C LEU A 96 1.38 4.92 2.20
N ALA A 97 2.51 5.55 2.52
CA ALA A 97 3.37 6.30 1.62
C ALA A 97 4.84 5.90 1.82
N GLY A 98 5.71 6.32 0.90
CA GLY A 98 7.16 6.10 0.97
C GLY A 98 7.61 4.85 0.22
N ASN A 99 8.75 4.29 0.63
CA ASN A 99 9.42 3.19 -0.06
C ASN A 99 9.70 2.02 0.89
N TRP A 100 9.71 0.82 0.32
CA TRP A 100 10.21 -0.37 1.01
C TRP A 100 11.06 -1.21 0.04
N PRO A 101 12.33 -1.52 0.37
CA PRO A 101 13.00 -1.21 1.64
C PRO A 101 13.22 0.29 1.87
N PRO A 102 13.49 0.72 3.12
CA PRO A 102 13.85 2.10 3.42
C PRO A 102 15.10 2.53 2.64
N ALA A 103 14.97 3.51 1.75
CA ALA A 103 16.09 4.13 1.05
C ALA A 103 16.51 5.39 1.82
N GLY A 104 17.79 5.50 2.21
CA GLY A 104 18.29 6.69 2.92
C GLY A 104 17.68 6.91 4.31
N GLY A 105 17.16 5.87 4.95
CA GLY A 105 16.60 5.93 6.30
C GLY A 105 15.12 6.31 6.39
N ALA A 106 14.47 6.66 5.27
CA ALA A 106 13.03 6.88 5.19
C ALA A 106 12.34 5.63 4.65
N GLY A 107 11.57 4.97 5.51
CA GLY A 107 10.74 3.81 5.15
C GLY A 107 9.29 4.19 4.85
N LEU A 108 8.42 3.21 5.00
CA LEU A 108 6.98 3.40 4.95
C LEU A 108 6.52 4.39 6.02
N THR A 109 5.56 5.23 5.67
CA THR A 109 4.89 6.17 6.57
C THR A 109 3.39 6.13 6.34
N ILE A 110 2.62 6.67 7.28
CA ILE A 110 1.18 6.92 7.08
C ILE A 110 1.06 8.09 6.11
N ALA A 111 0.26 7.94 5.04
CA ALA A 111 0.09 8.99 4.05
C ALA A 111 -0.58 10.24 4.67
N ALA A 112 -0.30 11.42 4.11
CA ALA A 112 -0.83 12.67 4.62
C ALA A 112 -2.36 12.66 4.72
N GLY A 113 -2.90 13.03 5.89
CA GLY A 113 -4.34 13.07 6.15
C GLY A 113 -4.97 11.72 6.49
N GLN A 114 -4.19 10.64 6.56
CA GLN A 114 -4.68 9.32 6.98
C GLN A 114 -4.61 9.15 8.50
N PRO A 115 -5.50 8.34 9.10
CA PRO A 115 -5.55 8.16 10.54
C PRO A 115 -4.35 7.36 11.07
N ALA A 116 -3.76 7.81 12.18
CA ALA A 116 -2.71 7.08 12.89
C ALA A 116 -3.25 6.00 13.84
N ASN A 117 -4.55 6.05 14.16
CA ASN A 117 -5.26 5.05 14.95
C ASN A 117 -6.58 4.71 14.24
N VAL A 118 -6.89 3.42 14.13
CA VAL A 118 -8.14 2.91 13.57
C VAL A 118 -8.70 1.88 14.53
N CYS A 119 -9.97 2.01 14.94
CA CYS A 119 -10.60 1.09 15.90
C CYS A 119 -9.78 0.89 17.20
N ASN A 120 -9.19 1.98 17.72
CA ASN A 120 -8.26 1.96 18.87
C ASN A 120 -6.98 1.13 18.67
N VAL A 121 -6.64 0.78 17.42
CA VAL A 121 -5.39 0.12 17.04
C VAL A 121 -4.44 1.13 16.41
N SER A 122 -3.22 1.20 16.91
CA SER A 122 -2.18 2.07 16.36
C SER A 122 -1.67 1.56 15.01
N ILE A 123 -1.91 2.34 13.96
CA ILE A 123 -1.37 2.08 12.62
C ILE A 123 0.13 2.30 12.61
N THR A 124 0.63 3.28 13.35
CA THR A 124 2.07 3.57 13.45
C THR A 124 2.87 2.34 13.92
N ASN A 125 2.34 1.57 14.88
CA ASN A 125 2.97 0.33 15.33
C ASN A 125 3.05 -0.73 14.21
N TRP A 126 2.01 -0.85 13.37
CA TRP A 126 2.02 -1.76 12.24
C TRP A 126 2.98 -1.31 11.14
N VAL A 127 3.05 -0.01 10.85
CA VAL A 127 4.03 0.56 9.91
C VAL A 127 5.46 0.30 10.40
N ALA A 128 5.74 0.47 11.70
CA ALA A 128 7.04 0.15 12.27
C ALA A 128 7.40 -1.33 12.08
N ARG A 129 6.44 -2.25 12.27
CA ARG A 129 6.64 -3.69 12.02
C ARG A 129 6.92 -4.00 10.55
N LEU A 130 6.22 -3.35 9.62
CA LEU A 130 6.46 -3.50 8.18
C LEU A 130 7.85 -2.98 7.79
N ASN A 131 8.28 -1.84 8.34
CA ASN A 131 9.63 -1.31 8.13
C ASN A 131 10.72 -2.20 8.74
N ALA A 132 10.41 -2.94 9.81
CA ALA A 132 11.32 -3.87 10.45
C ALA A 132 11.40 -5.25 9.76
N VAL A 133 10.62 -5.49 8.69
CA VAL A 133 10.72 -6.73 7.92
C VAL A 133 12.14 -6.87 7.35
N PRO A 134 12.85 -7.97 7.61
CA PRO A 134 14.16 -8.20 7.04
C PRO A 134 14.09 -8.40 5.52
N GLN A 135 15.04 -7.82 4.80
CA GLN A 135 15.19 -8.11 3.38
C GLN A 135 15.85 -9.48 3.18
N VAL A 136 15.24 -10.30 2.35
CA VAL A 136 15.76 -11.56 1.86
C VAL A 136 16.83 -11.25 0.81
N PRO A 137 18.05 -11.78 0.97
CA PRO A 137 19.09 -11.67 -0.05
C PRO A 137 18.58 -12.20 -1.39
N ASN A 138 18.78 -11.43 -2.45
CA ASN A 138 18.14 -11.74 -3.73
C ASN A 138 18.80 -12.89 -4.51
N GLY A 139 20.04 -13.28 -4.19
CA GLY A 139 20.66 -14.53 -4.64
C GLY A 139 20.68 -14.76 -6.16
N GLY A 140 20.61 -13.69 -6.96
CA GLY A 140 20.50 -13.74 -8.43
C GLY A 140 19.08 -13.66 -9.00
N ALA A 141 18.04 -13.64 -8.17
CA ALA A 141 16.67 -13.29 -8.55
C ALA A 141 16.42 -11.78 -8.41
N THR A 142 15.30 -11.30 -8.96
CA THR A 142 14.81 -9.93 -8.70
C THR A 142 14.41 -9.77 -7.23
N ALA A 143 14.49 -8.55 -6.70
CA ALA A 143 14.18 -8.29 -5.29
C ALA A 143 12.74 -8.68 -4.94
N CYS A 144 11.81 -8.42 -5.87
CA CYS A 144 10.41 -8.82 -5.74
C CYS A 144 10.23 -10.33 -5.56
N ARG A 145 10.97 -11.13 -6.35
CA ARG A 145 10.79 -12.58 -6.40
C ARG A 145 11.47 -13.32 -5.25
N ALA A 146 12.58 -12.78 -4.76
CA ALA A 146 13.41 -13.43 -3.75
C ALA A 146 12.62 -13.82 -2.49
N GLY A 147 11.81 -12.89 -1.96
CA GLY A 147 10.99 -13.14 -0.78
C GLY A 147 9.98 -14.28 -0.97
N PHE A 148 9.28 -14.32 -2.12
CA PHE A 148 8.31 -15.38 -2.41
C PHE A 148 8.97 -16.75 -2.62
N LEU A 149 10.13 -16.80 -3.28
CA LEU A 149 10.90 -18.05 -3.44
C LEU A 149 11.39 -18.58 -2.09
N ALA A 150 11.90 -17.69 -1.23
CA ALA A 150 12.34 -18.06 0.12
C ALA A 150 11.16 -18.53 0.99
N ALA A 151 10.03 -17.82 0.96
CA ALA A 151 8.82 -18.22 1.67
C ALA A 151 8.29 -19.58 1.21
N LEU A 152 8.35 -19.86 -0.10
CA LEU A 152 7.98 -21.16 -0.66
C LEU A 152 8.93 -22.26 -0.17
N ALA A 153 10.24 -22.04 -0.25
CA ALA A 153 11.25 -22.99 0.23
C ALA A 153 11.12 -23.27 1.75
N ALA A 154 10.67 -22.27 2.52
CA ALA A 154 10.39 -22.38 3.95
C ALA A 154 9.03 -23.01 4.28
N GLY A 155 8.23 -23.40 3.28
CA GLY A 155 6.90 -24.00 3.47
C GLY A 155 5.83 -23.03 3.99
N ARG A 156 6.05 -21.71 3.86
CA ARG A 156 5.13 -20.66 4.34
C ARG A 156 4.11 -20.23 3.29
N LEU A 157 4.33 -20.61 2.03
CA LEU A 157 3.40 -20.40 0.93
C LEU A 157 3.14 -21.73 0.24
N SER A 158 1.91 -21.90 -0.26
CA SER A 158 1.62 -22.95 -1.22
C SER A 158 2.27 -22.63 -2.57
N ASN A 159 2.57 -23.67 -3.36
CA ASN A 159 3.09 -23.50 -4.73
C ASN A 159 2.18 -22.60 -5.59
N ALA A 160 0.87 -22.75 -5.46
CA ALA A 160 -0.11 -22.00 -6.24
C ALA A 160 -0.05 -20.49 -5.93
N VAL A 161 -0.04 -20.12 -4.65
CA VAL A 161 0.05 -18.70 -4.23
C VAL A 161 1.42 -18.13 -4.57
N ALA A 162 2.51 -18.86 -4.31
CA ALA A 162 3.85 -18.40 -4.67
C ALA A 162 3.96 -18.11 -6.18
N GLN A 163 3.50 -19.03 -7.03
CA GLN A 163 3.55 -18.85 -8.48
C GLN A 163 2.70 -17.65 -8.94
N SER A 164 1.56 -17.40 -8.31
CA SER A 164 0.71 -16.26 -8.67
C SER A 164 1.43 -14.93 -8.44
N TYR A 165 2.13 -14.78 -7.30
CA TYR A 165 2.92 -13.58 -7.02
C TYR A 165 4.20 -13.47 -7.85
N LEU A 166 4.86 -14.59 -8.17
CA LEU A 166 6.01 -14.58 -9.08
C LEU A 166 5.61 -14.09 -10.47
N ASN A 167 4.44 -14.52 -10.97
CA ASN A 167 3.89 -14.02 -12.23
C ASN A 167 3.54 -12.54 -12.14
N THR A 168 2.98 -12.08 -11.01
CA THR A 168 2.70 -10.67 -10.78
C THR A 168 3.98 -9.82 -10.76
N CYS A 169 5.06 -10.26 -10.10
CA CYS A 169 6.36 -9.58 -10.14
C CYS A 169 6.85 -9.38 -11.59
N ASN A 170 6.70 -10.40 -12.44
CA ASN A 170 7.10 -10.31 -13.85
C ASN A 170 6.18 -9.38 -14.65
N ALA A 171 4.86 -9.47 -14.44
CA ALA A 171 3.88 -8.64 -15.14
C ALA A 171 4.03 -7.15 -14.82
N GLN A 172 4.49 -6.82 -13.61
CA GLN A 172 4.79 -5.44 -13.19
C GLN A 172 6.22 -5.00 -13.51
N ALA A 173 7.03 -5.86 -14.16
CA ALA A 173 8.43 -5.60 -14.49
C ALA A 173 9.28 -5.15 -13.28
N CYS A 174 9.05 -5.79 -12.12
CA CYS A 174 9.75 -5.40 -10.90
C CYS A 174 11.23 -5.82 -10.91
N PRO A 175 12.15 -4.92 -10.50
CA PRO A 175 13.59 -5.19 -10.44
C PRO A 175 13.97 -6.17 -9.33
#